data_AF-W1I9S5-F1
#
_entry.id   AF-W1I9S5-F1
#
_cell.length_a   1.000
_cell.length_b   1.000
_cell.length_c   1.000
_cell.angle_alpha   90.00
_cell.angle_beta   90.00
_cell.angle_gamma   90.00
#
_symmetry.space_group_name_H-M   'P 1'
#
loop_
_entity.id
_entity.type
_entity.pdbx_description
1 polymer ?
#
loop_
_entity_poly.entity_id
_entity_poly.type
_entity_poly.pdbx_seq_one_letter_code
_entity_poly.pdbx_strand_id
1 'polypeptide(L)'
;MQCAISPLHDKDINPTGEPKKAHYHVILCYSGPTSYSVVKSLTNGKLGQTIPQPLEQVRGYYRYLTHEDNPEKAQYSKSDIQTLNGFDIREFVELTKSEVSKLTREILQLIRDNGITEYSILMDILMDGGEGTADMFDVARSNTLFFKAYLTSQWRRQTGQDGPPAAPGRPPAREEGGKPSGASAAPTNGREPPR
;
A
#
# COMPACT_ATOMS: atom_id res chain seq x y z
N MET A 1 19.15 0.53 -16.82
CA MET A 1 18.35 -0.70 -16.61
C MET A 1 18.82 -1.32 -15.30
N GLN A 2 17.98 -1.28 -14.28
CA GLN A 2 18.22 -1.91 -12.98
C GLN A 2 17.84 -3.39 -13.07
N CYS A 3 18.54 -4.28 -12.35
CA CYS A 3 18.22 -5.71 -12.35
C CYS A 3 18.31 -6.34 -10.96
N ALA A 4 17.46 -7.32 -10.70
CA ALA A 4 17.61 -8.25 -9.58
C ALA A 4 17.69 -9.69 -10.12
N ILE A 5 18.63 -10.46 -9.58
CA ILE A 5 18.90 -11.85 -9.98
C ILE A 5 18.69 -12.71 -8.74
N SER A 6 17.88 -13.76 -8.87
CA SER A 6 17.66 -14.73 -7.79
C SER A 6 18.97 -15.38 -7.33
N PRO A 7 18.95 -16.11 -6.21
CA PRO A 7 19.92 -17.16 -5.95
C PRO A 7 19.92 -18.19 -7.10
N LEU A 8 20.89 -19.10 -7.14
CA LEU A 8 20.82 -20.21 -8.08
C LEU A 8 19.68 -21.14 -7.68
N HIS A 9 18.67 -21.29 -8.54
CA HIS A 9 17.59 -22.25 -8.32
C HIS A 9 18.03 -23.65 -8.75
N ASP A 10 18.65 -24.38 -7.83
CA ASP A 10 19.16 -25.75 -8.02
C ASP A 10 18.42 -26.82 -7.20
N LYS A 11 17.46 -26.43 -6.36
CA LYS A 11 16.66 -27.31 -5.49
C LYS A 11 15.21 -27.46 -5.94
N ASP A 12 14.84 -26.87 -7.08
CA ASP A 12 13.47 -26.91 -7.57
C ASP A 12 13.13 -28.29 -8.12
N ILE A 13 11.92 -28.77 -7.81
CA ILE A 13 11.43 -30.08 -8.21
C ILE A 13 10.26 -29.91 -9.20
N ASN A 14 10.23 -30.71 -10.25
CA ASN A 14 9.10 -30.80 -11.17
C ASN A 14 7.89 -31.46 -10.50
N PRO A 15 6.67 -31.24 -10.98
CA PRO A 15 5.49 -31.97 -10.49
C PRO A 15 5.64 -33.50 -10.57
N THR A 16 6.50 -34.00 -11.46
CA THR A 16 6.85 -35.42 -11.62
C THR A 16 7.79 -35.96 -10.53
N GLY A 17 8.33 -35.10 -9.66
CA GLY A 17 9.30 -35.46 -8.63
C GLY A 17 10.77 -35.34 -9.06
N GLU A 18 11.04 -35.07 -10.34
CA GLU A 18 12.40 -34.95 -10.87
C GLU A 18 13.00 -33.55 -10.61
N PRO A 19 14.31 -33.42 -10.30
CA PRO A 19 14.96 -32.11 -10.19
C PRO A 19 14.86 -31.29 -11.47
N LYS A 20 14.60 -29.99 -11.34
CA LYS A 20 14.67 -29.05 -12.45
C LYS A 20 16.11 -28.76 -12.81
N LYS A 21 16.33 -28.37 -14.07
CA LYS A 21 17.61 -27.80 -14.50
C LYS A 21 17.90 -26.54 -13.69
N ALA A 22 19.13 -26.42 -13.18
CA ALA A 22 19.58 -25.23 -12.46
C ALA A 22 19.39 -23.97 -13.31
N HIS A 23 18.78 -22.93 -12.74
CA HIS A 23 18.44 -21.70 -13.45
C HIS A 23 18.44 -20.49 -12.52
N TYR A 24 18.41 -19.30 -13.13
CA TYR A 24 18.21 -18.04 -12.42
C TYR A 24 16.90 -17.41 -12.89
N HIS A 25 16.20 -16.75 -11.96
CA HIS A 25 15.18 -15.78 -12.28
C HIS A 25 15.80 -14.38 -12.29
N VAL A 26 15.45 -13.59 -13.30
CA VAL A 26 15.99 -12.23 -13.46
C VAL A 26 14.84 -11.25 -13.67
N ILE A 27 14.80 -10.21 -12.84
CA ILE A 27 13.94 -9.05 -12.99
C ILE A 27 14.73 -7.96 -13.70
N LEU A 28 14.15 -7.39 -14.76
CA LEU A 28 14.72 -6.27 -15.51
C LEU A 28 13.80 -5.06 -15.39
N CYS A 29 14.30 -3.97 -14.83
CA CYS A 29 13.59 -2.70 -14.72
C CYS A 29 14.23 -1.65 -15.64
N TYR A 30 13.45 -1.15 -16.58
CA TYR A 30 13.82 -0.05 -17.48
C TYR A 30 13.38 1.29 -16.88
N SER A 31 14.10 2.37 -17.20
CA SER A 31 13.81 3.71 -16.67
C SER A 31 12.48 4.31 -17.16
N GLY A 32 11.84 3.68 -18.14
CA GLY A 32 10.55 4.07 -18.67
C GLY A 32 9.89 2.93 -19.45
N PRO A 33 8.68 3.18 -19.99
CA PRO A 33 7.97 2.19 -20.78
C PRO A 33 8.87 1.63 -21.89
N THR A 34 8.93 0.31 -21.98
CA THR A 34 9.77 -0.40 -22.94
C THR A 34 8.93 -1.42 -23.69
N SER A 35 9.19 -1.59 -24.98
CA SER A 35 8.47 -2.56 -25.79
C SER A 35 8.97 -3.98 -25.57
N TYR A 36 8.07 -4.95 -25.69
CA TYR A 36 8.42 -6.37 -25.61
C TYR A 36 9.53 -6.76 -26.61
N SER A 37 9.53 -6.20 -27.83
CA SER A 37 10.55 -6.49 -28.84
C SER A 37 11.95 -6.06 -28.41
N VAL A 38 12.09 -4.94 -27.70
CA VAL A 38 13.38 -4.49 -27.15
C VAL A 38 13.87 -5.47 -26.09
N VAL A 39 13.01 -5.89 -25.16
CA VAL A 39 13.38 -6.86 -24.12
C VAL A 39 13.73 -8.22 -24.74
N LYS A 40 12.92 -8.70 -25.69
CA LYS A 40 13.13 -9.97 -26.40
C LYS A 40 14.43 -10.00 -27.20
N SER A 41 14.79 -8.87 -27.82
CA SER A 41 16.07 -8.71 -28.53
C SER A 41 17.25 -8.91 -27.60
N LEU A 42 17.16 -8.43 -26.35
CA LEU A 42 18.17 -8.68 -25.33
C LEU A 42 18.17 -10.15 -24.86
N THR A 43 17.02 -10.68 -24.43
CA THR A 43 16.97 -12.02 -23.80
C THR A 43 17.20 -13.14 -24.81
N ASN A 44 16.30 -13.32 -25.78
CA ASN A 44 16.42 -14.39 -26.77
C ASN A 44 17.49 -14.09 -27.81
N GLY A 45 17.58 -12.82 -28.26
CA GLY A 45 18.46 -12.43 -29.35
C GLY A 45 19.94 -12.42 -28.96
N LYS A 46 20.31 -11.73 -27.86
CA LYS A 46 21.72 -11.59 -27.44
C LYS A 46 22.15 -12.63 -26.44
N LEU A 47 21.32 -12.94 -25.44
CA LEU A 47 21.69 -13.86 -24.36
C LEU A 47 21.32 -15.31 -24.65
N GLY A 48 20.54 -15.57 -25.71
CA GLY A 48 20.05 -16.92 -26.03
C GLY A 48 19.14 -17.52 -24.95
N GLN A 49 18.55 -16.68 -24.09
CA GLN A 49 17.72 -17.11 -22.96
C GLN A 49 16.24 -17.20 -23.35
N THR A 50 15.41 -17.63 -22.40
CA THR A 50 13.96 -17.79 -22.59
C THR A 50 13.23 -16.47 -22.88
N ILE A 51 12.00 -16.60 -23.35
CA ILE A 51 11.11 -15.48 -23.67
C ILE A 51 10.85 -14.64 -22.40
N PRO A 52 10.94 -13.29 -22.45
CA PRO A 52 10.67 -12.46 -21.29
C PRO A 52 9.17 -12.40 -21.01
N GLN A 53 8.81 -12.30 -19.73
CA GLN A 53 7.44 -12.12 -19.28
C GLN A 53 7.27 -10.70 -18.72
N PRO A 54 6.18 -9.97 -19.07
CA PRO A 54 5.88 -8.70 -18.43
C PRO A 54 5.49 -8.94 -16.97
N LEU A 55 5.98 -8.09 -16.07
CA LEU A 55 5.64 -8.13 -14.65
C LEU A 55 4.52 -7.14 -14.38
N GLU A 56 3.45 -7.58 -13.72
CA GLU A 56 2.39 -6.70 -13.23
C GLU A 56 2.82 -5.94 -11.96
N GLN A 57 3.56 -6.61 -11.07
CA GLN A 57 4.01 -6.07 -9.78
C GLN A 57 5.42 -6.57 -9.46
N VAL A 58 6.39 -5.66 -9.40
CA VAL A 58 7.80 -5.99 -9.13
C VAL A 58 7.96 -6.64 -7.75
N ARG A 59 7.25 -6.14 -6.73
CA ARG A 59 7.28 -6.68 -5.35
C ARG A 59 6.95 -8.18 -5.30
N GLY A 60 5.88 -8.61 -5.99
CA GLY A 60 5.47 -10.01 -5.99
C GLY A 60 6.54 -10.92 -6.61
N TYR A 61 7.08 -10.51 -7.76
CA TYR A 61 8.12 -11.28 -8.45
C TYR A 61 9.47 -11.24 -7.71
N TYR A 62 9.78 -10.18 -6.97
CA TYR A 62 10.98 -10.15 -6.15
C TYR A 62 10.94 -11.17 -5.02
N ARG A 63 9.78 -11.32 -4.34
CA ARG A 63 9.56 -12.37 -3.33
C ARG A 63 9.55 -13.77 -3.93
N TYR A 64 9.14 -13.88 -5.20
CA TYR A 64 9.22 -15.13 -5.95
C TYR A 64 10.67 -15.60 -6.19
N LEU A 65 11.66 -14.68 -6.28
CA LEU A 65 13.09 -15.03 -6.42
C LEU A 65 13.61 -15.93 -5.28
N THR A 66 12.90 -15.99 -4.15
CA THR A 66 13.27 -16.85 -3.02
C THR A 66 12.14 -17.80 -2.60
N HIS A 67 11.06 -17.88 -3.39
CA HIS A 67 9.84 -18.63 -3.09
C HIS A 67 9.15 -18.30 -1.76
N GLU A 68 9.29 -17.06 -1.28
CA GLU A 68 8.84 -16.65 0.07
C GLU A 68 7.34 -16.88 0.32
N ASP A 69 6.53 -16.84 -0.74
CA ASP A 69 5.07 -17.01 -0.68
C ASP A 69 4.58 -18.45 -0.87
N ASN A 70 5.48 -19.40 -1.15
CA ASN A 70 5.08 -20.79 -1.40
C ASN A 70 5.92 -21.77 -0.55
N PRO A 71 5.42 -22.16 0.63
CA PRO A 71 6.12 -23.07 1.55
C PRO A 71 6.40 -24.47 0.97
N GLU A 72 5.67 -24.89 -0.07
CA GLU A 72 5.85 -26.21 -0.69
C GLU A 72 7.06 -26.24 -1.64
N LYS A 73 7.58 -25.08 -2.04
CA LYS A 73 8.79 -24.96 -2.86
C LYS A 73 10.03 -24.79 -2.00
N ALA A 74 11.18 -25.19 -2.54
CA ALA A 74 12.48 -24.92 -1.93
C ALA A 74 12.65 -23.42 -1.68
N GLN A 75 12.96 -23.07 -0.43
CA GLN A 75 13.21 -21.69 0.00
C GLN A 75 14.67 -21.34 -0.23
N TYR A 76 14.92 -20.14 -0.76
CA TYR A 76 16.27 -19.62 -0.99
C TYR A 76 16.54 -18.39 -0.12
N SER A 77 17.82 -18.07 0.10
CA SER A 77 18.19 -16.94 0.96
C SER A 77 18.03 -15.61 0.23
N LYS A 78 17.43 -14.62 0.90
CA LYS A 78 17.39 -13.23 0.41
C LYS A 78 18.78 -12.61 0.32
N SER A 79 19.74 -13.05 1.14
CA SER A 79 21.14 -12.57 1.08
C SER A 79 21.84 -12.90 -0.22
N ASP A 80 21.34 -13.90 -0.95
CA ASP A 80 21.97 -14.42 -2.15
C ASP A 80 21.37 -13.79 -3.43
N ILE A 81 20.38 -12.91 -3.27
CA ILE A 81 19.87 -12.08 -4.36
C ILE A 81 20.96 -11.09 -4.77
N GLN A 82 21.29 -11.06 -6.05
CA GLN A 82 22.24 -10.12 -6.61
C GLN A 82 21.51 -8.96 -7.26
N THR A 83 21.91 -7.73 -6.97
CA THR A 83 21.35 -6.53 -7.58
C THR A 83 22.39 -5.86 -8.49
N LEU A 84 21.93 -5.35 -9.64
CA LEU A 84 22.78 -4.66 -10.62
C LEU A 84 22.23 -3.27 -10.92
N ASN A 85 23.14 -2.35 -11.22
CA ASN A 85 22.84 -0.97 -11.62
C ASN A 85 21.94 -0.21 -10.60
N GLY A 86 22.14 -0.49 -9.30
CA GLY A 86 21.40 0.19 -8.23
C GLY A 86 19.93 -0.22 -8.12
N PHE A 87 19.57 -1.45 -8.49
CA PHE A 87 18.24 -1.97 -8.18
C PHE A 87 18.05 -1.99 -6.66
N ASP A 88 16.98 -1.34 -6.19
CA ASP A 88 16.53 -1.41 -4.81
C ASP A 88 15.04 -1.74 -4.78
N ILE A 89 14.68 -2.84 -4.12
CA ILE A 89 13.28 -3.28 -4.03
C ILE A 89 12.40 -2.23 -3.35
N ARG A 90 12.96 -1.40 -2.46
CA ARG A 90 12.24 -0.33 -1.76
C ARG A 90 11.65 0.70 -2.72
N GLU A 91 12.29 0.93 -3.88
CA GLU A 91 11.75 1.81 -4.93
C GLU A 91 10.47 1.27 -5.58
N PHE A 92 10.17 -0.02 -5.41
CA PHE A 92 9.00 -0.69 -5.98
C PHE A 92 8.00 -1.17 -4.92
N VAL A 93 8.22 -0.81 -3.66
CA VAL A 93 7.34 -1.14 -2.54
C VAL A 93 6.65 0.13 -2.09
N GLU A 94 5.44 0.36 -2.60
CA GLU A 94 4.57 1.38 -2.03
C GLU A 94 3.90 0.86 -0.75
N LEU A 95 3.85 1.71 0.28
CA LEU A 95 3.05 1.46 1.47
C LEU A 95 1.58 1.35 1.08
N THR A 96 0.93 0.28 1.49
CA THR A 96 -0.52 0.11 1.34
C THR A 96 -1.27 1.17 2.15
N LYS A 97 -2.53 1.46 1.77
CA LYS A 97 -3.39 2.39 2.54
C LYS A 97 -3.51 1.99 4.02
N SER A 98 -3.52 0.68 4.31
CA SER A 98 -3.54 0.14 5.68
C SER A 98 -2.23 0.41 6.43
N GLU A 99 -1.08 0.23 5.78
CA GLU A 99 0.23 0.52 6.38
C GLU A 99 0.38 2.03 6.66
N VAL A 100 0.02 2.88 5.70
CA VAL A 100 -0.01 4.34 5.89
C VAL A 100 -0.92 4.72 7.05
N SER A 101 -2.10 4.10 7.15
CA SER A 101 -3.05 4.35 8.24
C SER A 101 -2.51 3.91 9.61
N LYS A 102 -1.77 2.80 9.66
CA LYS A 102 -1.12 2.30 10.87
C LYS A 102 -0.01 3.26 11.31
N LEU A 103 0.92 3.58 10.40
CA LEU A 103 2.04 4.50 10.66
C LEU A 103 1.52 5.88 11.08
N THR A 104 0.45 6.38 10.45
CA THR A 104 -0.20 7.64 10.85
C THR A 104 -0.62 7.60 12.32
N ARG A 105 -1.25 6.50 12.79
CA ARG A 105 -1.66 6.36 14.20
C ARG A 105 -0.46 6.32 15.14
N GLU A 106 0.60 5.63 14.75
CA GLU A 106 1.84 5.55 15.52
C GLU A 106 2.52 6.92 15.64
N ILE A 107 2.57 7.70 14.56
CA ILE A 107 3.08 9.08 14.58
C ILE A 107 2.22 9.96 15.51
N LEU A 108 0.88 9.88 15.42
CA LEU A 108 -0.01 10.63 16.31
C LEU A 108 0.18 10.24 17.78
N GLN A 109 0.46 8.96 18.07
CA GLN A 109 0.76 8.48 19.41
C GLN A 109 2.09 9.08 19.91
N LEU A 110 3.14 9.02 19.09
CA LEU A 110 4.44 9.63 19.38
C LEU A 110 4.33 11.13 19.66
N ILE A 111 3.53 11.87 18.88
CA ILE A 111 3.25 13.29 19.11
C ILE A 111 2.62 13.51 20.49
N ARG A 112 1.61 12.71 20.86
CA ARG A 112 0.90 12.87 22.14
C ARG A 112 1.78 12.53 23.34
N ASP A 113 2.48 11.40 23.27
CA ASP A 113 3.29 10.89 24.39
C ASP A 113 4.47 11.82 24.70
N ASN A 114 5.00 12.49 23.68
CA ASN A 114 6.13 13.41 23.81
C ASN A 114 5.70 14.89 23.83
N GLY A 115 4.39 15.18 23.78
CA GLY A 115 3.87 16.55 23.80
C GLY A 115 4.36 17.43 22.64
N ILE A 116 4.64 16.84 21.48
CA ILE A 116 5.21 17.57 20.33
C ILE A 116 4.18 18.54 19.76
N THR A 117 4.61 19.77 19.51
CA THR A 117 3.77 20.85 19.00
C THR A 117 4.30 21.49 17.72
N GLU A 118 5.56 21.21 17.39
CA GLU A 118 6.26 21.79 16.24
C GLU A 118 6.57 20.73 15.18
N TYR A 119 6.36 21.10 13.91
CA TYR A 119 6.56 20.17 12.81
C TYR A 119 8.04 19.85 12.57
N SER A 120 8.94 20.81 12.75
CA SER A 120 10.38 20.57 12.63
C SER A 120 10.85 19.53 13.65
N ILE A 121 10.42 19.64 14.91
CA ILE A 121 10.77 18.69 15.97
C ILE A 121 10.28 17.27 15.62
N LEU A 122 9.06 17.13 15.09
CA LEU A 122 8.57 15.84 14.61
C LEU A 122 9.49 15.27 13.52
N MET A 123 9.83 16.08 12.52
CA MET A 123 10.66 15.63 11.40
C MET A 123 12.08 15.26 11.85
N ASP A 124 12.67 16.02 12.78
CA ASP A 124 14.00 15.76 13.34
C ASP A 124 14.00 14.42 14.10
N ILE A 125 13.01 14.17 14.97
CA ILE A 125 12.86 12.90 15.68
C ILE A 125 12.74 11.71 14.72
N LEU A 126 11.92 11.85 13.67
CA LEU A 126 11.71 10.78 12.69
C LEU A 126 12.93 10.57 11.80
N MET A 127 13.72 11.61 11.52
CA MET A 127 14.95 11.50 10.76
C MET A 127 16.08 10.86 11.58
N ASP A 128 16.23 11.28 12.84
CA ASP A 128 17.28 10.81 13.75
C ASP A 128 17.07 9.35 14.18
N GLY A 129 15.83 8.84 14.09
CA GLY A 129 15.52 7.42 14.31
C GLY A 129 16.01 6.47 13.19
N GLY A 130 16.50 6.99 12.07
CA GLY A 130 17.10 6.23 10.97
C GLY A 130 16.12 5.23 10.32
N GLU A 131 16.62 4.06 9.90
CA GLU A 131 15.82 3.03 9.23
C GLU A 131 14.60 2.57 10.05
N GLY A 132 14.65 2.66 11.39
CA GLY A 132 13.53 2.28 12.25
C GLY A 132 12.31 3.20 12.12
N THR A 133 12.52 4.43 11.63
CA THR A 133 11.48 5.46 11.47
C THR A 133 11.37 5.97 10.03
N ALA A 134 12.09 5.38 9.07
CA ALA A 134 12.10 5.82 7.67
C ALA A 134 10.69 5.86 7.05
N ASP A 135 9.89 4.81 7.23
CA ASP A 135 8.51 4.78 6.74
C ASP A 135 7.63 5.83 7.41
N MET A 136 7.83 6.09 8.71
CA MET A 136 7.10 7.15 9.43
C MET A 136 7.49 8.53 8.92
N PHE A 137 8.79 8.75 8.67
CA PHE A 137 9.32 9.97 8.09
C PHE A 137 8.68 10.24 6.72
N ASP A 138 8.62 9.23 5.86
CA ASP A 138 8.03 9.33 4.53
C ASP A 138 6.52 9.60 4.57
N VAL A 139 5.80 8.95 5.49
CA VAL A 139 4.38 9.24 5.73
C VAL A 139 4.19 10.68 6.24
N ALA A 140 5.00 11.14 7.20
CA ALA A 140 4.90 12.47 7.78
C ALA A 140 5.15 13.57 6.74
N ARG A 141 6.26 13.48 5.99
CA ARG A 141 6.61 14.46 4.95
C ARG A 141 5.60 14.52 3.81
N SER A 142 4.92 13.42 3.50
CA SER A 142 3.95 13.34 2.40
C SER A 142 2.55 13.79 2.80
N ASN A 143 2.28 13.93 4.11
CA ASN A 143 0.98 14.33 4.67
C ASN A 143 1.09 15.62 5.51
N THR A 144 1.89 16.58 5.03
CA THR A 144 2.30 17.79 5.78
C THR A 144 1.12 18.58 6.37
N LEU A 145 0.04 18.78 5.60
CA LEU A 145 -1.11 19.56 6.06
C LEU A 145 -1.85 18.89 7.22
N PHE A 146 -1.99 17.57 7.17
CA PHE A 146 -2.63 16.79 8.23
C PHE A 146 -1.84 16.89 9.54
N PHE A 147 -0.53 16.61 9.48
CA PHE A 147 0.32 16.65 10.67
C PHE A 147 0.51 18.07 11.21
N LYS A 148 0.67 19.08 10.35
CA LYS A 148 0.71 20.49 10.77
C LYS A 148 -0.57 20.91 11.49
N ALA A 149 -1.74 20.54 10.97
CA ALA A 149 -3.02 20.85 11.61
C ALA A 149 -3.15 20.16 12.98
N TYR A 150 -2.73 18.89 13.07
CA TYR A 150 -2.75 18.14 14.32
C TYR A 150 -1.82 18.74 15.38
N LEU A 151 -0.57 19.04 15.01
CA LEU A 151 0.43 19.68 15.88
C LEU A 151 -0.05 21.06 16.37
N THR A 152 -0.60 21.88 15.46
CA THR A 152 -1.24 23.15 15.84
C THR A 152 -2.36 22.94 16.87
N SER A 153 -3.15 21.87 16.72
CA SER A 153 -4.20 21.55 17.69
C SER A 153 -3.62 21.10 19.04
N GLN A 154 -2.50 20.38 19.07
CA GLN A 154 -1.82 20.02 20.32
C GLN A 154 -1.24 21.26 21.01
N TRP A 155 -0.66 22.19 20.25
CA TRP A 155 -0.16 23.45 20.77
C TRP A 155 -1.26 24.29 21.43
N ARG A 156 -2.43 24.41 20.79
CA ARG A 156 -3.58 25.13 21.36
C ARG A 156 -4.06 24.50 22.67
N ARG A 157 -4.12 23.16 22.73
CA ARG A 157 -4.44 22.41 23.95
C ARG A 157 -3.48 22.73 25.09
N GLN A 158 -2.18 22.72 24.80
CA GLN A 158 -1.14 22.95 25.81
C GLN A 158 -1.10 24.41 26.28
N THR A 159 -1.41 25.37 25.40
CA THR A 159 -1.38 26.81 25.72
C THR A 159 -2.72 27.38 26.21
N GLY A 160 -3.76 26.54 26.32
CA GLY A 160 -5.10 26.97 26.72
C GLY A 160 -5.79 27.86 25.68
N GLN A 161 -5.34 27.82 24.41
CA GLN A 161 -5.95 28.53 23.28
C GLN A 161 -6.99 27.69 22.54
N ASP A 162 -7.44 26.59 23.14
CA ASP A 162 -8.54 25.81 22.58
C ASP A 162 -9.81 26.67 22.57
N GLY A 163 -10.43 26.77 21.40
CA GLY A 163 -11.79 27.26 21.29
C GLY A 163 -12.74 26.36 22.11
N PRO A 164 -13.97 26.82 22.41
CA PRO A 164 -14.92 26.03 23.16
C PRO A 164 -15.06 24.63 22.55
N PRO A 165 -15.25 23.57 23.37
CA PRO A 165 -15.38 22.21 22.88
C PRO A 165 -16.42 22.19 21.76
N ALA A 166 -16.08 21.57 20.63
CA ALA A 166 -16.99 21.46 19.50
C ALA A 166 -18.31 20.90 20.02
N ALA A 167 -19.40 21.65 19.82
CA ALA A 167 -20.74 21.20 20.20
C ALA A 167 -20.93 19.78 19.63
N PRO A 168 -21.48 18.83 20.40
CA PRO A 168 -21.70 17.47 19.91
C PRO A 168 -22.44 17.58 18.58
N GLY A 169 -21.85 16.97 17.54
CA GLY A 169 -22.31 17.10 16.17
C GLY A 169 -23.82 16.90 16.12
N ARG A 170 -24.53 17.85 15.50
CA ARG A 170 -25.99 17.81 15.36
C ARG A 170 -26.36 16.42 14.83
N PRO A 171 -27.19 15.63 15.54
CA PRO A 171 -27.61 14.34 15.03
C PRO A 171 -28.23 14.55 13.63
N PRO A 172 -28.02 13.61 12.70
CA PRO A 172 -28.58 13.73 11.36
C PRO A 172 -30.08 13.99 11.49
N ALA A 173 -30.56 15.01 10.76
CA ALA A 173 -31.98 15.34 10.75
C ALA A 173 -32.76 14.08 10.40
N ARG A 174 -33.64 13.63 11.30
CA ARG A 174 -34.61 12.59 10.95
C ARG A 174 -35.40 13.13 9.76
N GLU A 175 -35.38 12.42 8.65
CA GLU A 175 -36.29 12.68 7.53
C GLU A 175 -37.71 12.64 8.10
N GLU A 176 -38.36 13.80 8.14
CA GLU A 176 -39.78 13.88 8.46
C GLU A 176 -40.53 13.14 7.35
N GLY A 177 -41.17 12.04 7.75
CA GLY A 177 -42.01 11.23 6.88
C GLY A 177 -43.00 12.10 6.12
N GLY A 178 -42.98 11.97 4.80
CA GLY A 178 -43.93 12.61 3.91
C GLY A 178 -45.37 12.37 4.37
N LYS A 179 -46.11 13.45 4.60
CA LYS A 179 -47.55 13.40 4.80
C LYS A 179 -48.21 12.86 3.52
N PRO A 180 -49.15 11.90 3.61
CA PRO A 180 -49.97 11.50 2.49
C PRO A 180 -51.01 12.60 2.20
N SER A 181 -51.13 12.95 0.93
CA SER A 181 -52.14 13.85 0.38
C SER A 181 -53.47 13.10 0.17
N GLY A 182 -54.59 13.71 0.57
CA GLY A 182 -55.90 13.47 -0.05
C GLY A 182 -56.99 12.82 0.83
N ALA A 183 -57.71 13.65 1.58
CA ALA A 183 -59.11 13.42 1.99
C ALA A 183 -60.04 13.54 0.75
N SER A 184 -61.28 13.07 0.62
CA SER A 184 -62.31 12.40 1.44
C SER A 184 -63.46 12.07 0.46
N ALA A 185 -64.15 10.93 0.61
CA ALA A 185 -65.62 10.83 0.45
C ALA A 185 -66.08 9.38 0.68
N ALA A 186 -67.10 9.22 1.52
CA ALA A 186 -67.77 7.96 1.84
C ALA A 186 -68.92 7.66 0.84
N PRO A 187 -69.78 6.65 1.09
CA PRO A 187 -69.74 5.32 0.47
C PRO A 187 -70.95 5.07 -0.45
N THR A 188 -70.96 3.97 -1.22
CA THR A 188 -72.10 3.03 -1.37
C THR A 188 -71.90 1.99 -2.49
N ASN A 189 -72.28 0.75 -2.15
CA ASN A 189 -72.86 -0.33 -2.96
C ASN A 189 -72.30 -0.66 -4.36
N GLY A 190 -71.72 -1.86 -4.43
CA GLY A 190 -72.41 -2.99 -5.06
C GLY A 190 -72.28 -3.14 -6.58
N ARG A 191 -71.48 -4.13 -6.99
CA ARG A 191 -71.79 -5.15 -8.00
C ARG A 191 -70.54 -5.96 -8.33
N GLU A 192 -70.59 -7.27 -8.08
CA GLU A 192 -69.73 -8.26 -8.75
C GLU A 192 -69.99 -8.25 -10.26
N PRO A 193 -68.99 -8.68 -11.04
CA PRO A 193 -69.25 -9.70 -12.06
C PRO A 193 -68.13 -10.77 -12.15
N PRO A 194 -68.36 -11.85 -12.93
CA PRO A 194 -68.05 -13.20 -12.47
C PRO A 194 -66.82 -13.86 -13.12
N ARG A 195 -66.40 -14.96 -12.46
CA ARG A 195 -65.60 -16.13 -12.89
C ARG A 195 -64.29 -15.90 -13.64
#